data_AF-A0A9P9QGC7-F1
#
_entry.id   AF-A0A9P9QGC7-F1
#
_cell.length_a   1.000
_cell.length_b   1.000
_cell.length_c   1.000
_cell.angle_alpha   90.00
_cell.angle_beta   90.00
_cell.angle_gamma   90.00
#
_symmetry.space_group_name_H-M   'P 1'
#
loop_
_entity.id
_entity.type
_entity.pdbx_description
1 polymer ?
#
loop_
_entity_poly.entity_id
_entity_poly.type
_entity_poly.pdbx_seq_one_letter_code
_entity_poly.pdbx_strand_id
1 'polypeptide(L)'
;MSSTGPSQPSPATSPPPLTATYTSPTNAPFTHSTPLPSLSSTNSTSATAQKTQYLAALRQATSQMQEVINKELTARMEEDNKRAAEGVNGKDKVKGVDESKEEENYGEEVVDEED
;
A
#
# COMPACT_ATOMS: atom_id res chain seq x y z
N MET A 1 -54.77 26.11 -13.24
CA MET A 1 -54.16 26.33 -11.91
C MET A 1 -53.14 25.24 -11.69
N SER A 2 -51.88 25.67 -11.61
CA SER A 2 -50.67 25.03 -11.06
C SER A 2 -50.45 23.53 -11.24
N SER A 3 -49.48 23.20 -12.12
CA SER A 3 -48.77 21.93 -12.09
C SER A 3 -47.78 21.92 -10.93
N THR A 4 -47.79 20.86 -10.13
CA THR A 4 -46.74 20.54 -9.17
C THR A 4 -46.13 19.21 -9.61
N GLY A 5 -45.07 19.29 -10.42
CA GLY A 5 -44.21 18.14 -10.68
C GLY A 5 -43.44 17.77 -9.40
N PRO A 6 -43.19 16.49 -9.13
CA PRO A 6 -42.36 16.09 -8.00
C PRO A 6 -40.92 16.58 -8.23
N SER A 7 -40.41 17.37 -7.28
CA SER A 7 -38.99 17.68 -7.14
C SER A 7 -38.23 16.38 -6.92
N GLN A 8 -37.57 15.89 -7.97
CA GLN A 8 -36.64 14.77 -7.87
C GLN A 8 -35.32 15.30 -7.28
N PRO A 9 -34.86 14.81 -6.11
CA PRO A 9 -33.53 15.14 -5.62
C PRO A 9 -32.49 14.48 -6.53
N SER A 10 -31.55 15.28 -7.06
CA SER A 10 -30.44 14.79 -7.87
C SER A 10 -29.58 13.81 -7.04
N PRO A 11 -29.10 12.69 -7.62
CA PRO A 11 -28.24 11.77 -6.89
C PRO A 11 -26.86 12.42 -6.67
N ALA A 12 -26.45 12.54 -5.41
CA ALA A 12 -25.07 12.87 -5.07
C ALA A 12 -24.17 11.71 -5.50
N THR A 13 -23.40 11.88 -6.57
CA THR A 13 -22.44 10.86 -7.02
C THR A 13 -21.21 10.92 -6.11
N SER A 14 -21.10 10.01 -5.15
CA SER A 14 -19.87 9.83 -4.37
C SER A 14 -18.77 9.27 -5.28
N PRO A 15 -17.55 9.81 -5.24
CA PRO A 15 -16.43 9.26 -5.99
C PRO A 15 -16.06 7.87 -5.45
N PRO A 16 -15.50 7.00 -6.31
CA PRO A 16 -15.02 5.71 -5.87
C PRO A 16 -13.91 5.87 -4.81
N PRO A 17 -13.82 4.95 -3.83
CA PRO A 17 -12.73 4.95 -2.87
C PRO A 17 -11.39 4.66 -3.55
N LEU A 18 -10.30 5.08 -2.90
CA LEU A 18 -8.95 4.65 -3.26
C LEU A 18 -8.74 3.23 -2.73
N THR A 19 -8.44 2.29 -3.60
CA THR A 19 -8.30 0.87 -3.23
C THR A 19 -6.99 0.28 -3.73
N ALA A 20 -6.39 -0.60 -2.93
CA ALA A 20 -5.27 -1.44 -3.31
C ALA A 20 -5.49 -2.87 -2.81
N THR A 21 -5.19 -3.84 -3.66
CA THR A 21 -5.29 -5.27 -3.33
C THR A 21 -3.95 -5.93 -3.60
N TYR A 22 -3.46 -6.65 -2.60
CA TYR A 22 -2.26 -7.47 -2.70
C TYR A 22 -2.65 -8.95 -2.71
N THR A 23 -1.97 -9.70 -3.56
CA THR A 23 -2.12 -11.15 -3.67
C THR A 23 -0.75 -11.79 -3.78
N SER A 24 -0.55 -12.91 -3.09
CA SER A 24 0.70 -13.69 -3.14
C SER A 24 0.38 -15.20 -3.16
N PRO A 25 1.25 -16.03 -3.77
CA PRO A 25 1.12 -17.49 -3.67
C PRO A 25 1.36 -18.02 -2.26
N THR A 26 2.15 -17.33 -1.45
CA THR A 26 2.62 -17.80 -0.14
C THR A 26 2.03 -17.03 1.04
N ASN A 27 1.57 -15.81 0.80
CA ASN A 27 1.02 -14.91 1.82
C ASN A 27 -0.46 -14.61 1.56
N ALA A 28 -1.27 -14.54 2.63
CA ALA A 28 -2.71 -14.28 2.53
C ALA A 28 -3.01 -12.93 1.84
N PRO A 29 -4.02 -12.82 0.97
CA PRO A 29 -4.32 -11.54 0.33
C PRO A 29 -4.75 -10.48 1.34
N PHE A 30 -4.47 -9.21 1.04
CA PHE A 30 -5.01 -8.09 1.81
C PHE A 30 -5.52 -6.98 0.89
N THR A 31 -6.53 -6.26 1.36
CA THR A 31 -7.14 -5.15 0.64
C THR A 31 -7.19 -3.94 1.54
N HIS A 32 -6.72 -2.80 1.03
CA HIS A 32 -6.86 -1.50 1.66
C HIS A 32 -7.88 -0.67 0.87
N SER A 33 -8.77 0.04 1.57
CA SER A 33 -9.77 0.92 0.96
C SER A 33 -9.91 2.19 1.79
N THR A 34 -9.69 3.34 1.15
CA THR A 34 -9.86 4.66 1.76
C THR A 34 -10.97 5.43 1.03
N PRO A 35 -12.07 5.82 1.72
CA PRO A 35 -13.13 6.61 1.11
C PRO A 35 -12.65 8.03 0.80
N LEU A 36 -13.16 8.60 -0.30
CA LEU A 36 -12.85 9.96 -0.72
C LEU A 36 -14.08 10.88 -0.57
N PRO A 37 -13.89 12.19 -0.32
CA PRO A 37 -14.98 13.12 -0.12
C PRO A 37 -15.82 13.30 -1.39
N SER A 38 -17.14 13.44 -1.24
CA SER A 38 -18.06 13.63 -2.38
C SER A 38 -17.92 14.99 -3.05
N LEU A 39 -17.96 14.99 -4.38
CA LEU A 39 -18.02 16.20 -5.20
C LEU A 39 -19.48 16.50 -5.56
N SER A 40 -20.20 17.25 -4.71
CA SER A 40 -21.56 17.69 -5.02
C SER A 40 -21.55 18.96 -5.86
N SER A 41 -21.67 18.78 -7.19
CA SER A 41 -21.68 19.85 -8.19
C SER A 41 -23.07 20.50 -8.33
N THR A 42 -23.50 21.27 -7.33
CA THR A 42 -24.70 22.12 -7.47
C THR A 42 -24.42 23.62 -7.50
N ASN A 43 -23.18 24.06 -7.24
CA ASN A 43 -22.85 25.49 -7.31
C ASN A 43 -21.45 25.76 -7.90
N SER A 44 -21.42 26.48 -9.01
CA SER A 44 -20.22 26.76 -9.84
C SER A 44 -19.12 27.52 -9.08
N THR A 45 -19.49 28.42 -8.18
CA THR A 45 -18.54 29.17 -7.33
C THR A 45 -17.87 28.32 -6.25
N SER A 46 -18.44 27.14 -5.92
CA SER A 46 -17.90 26.18 -4.94
C SER A 46 -17.09 25.05 -5.61
N ALA A 47 -17.06 24.96 -6.94
CA ALA A 47 -16.50 23.81 -7.65
C ALA A 47 -14.97 23.71 -7.49
N THR A 48 -14.25 24.83 -7.56
CA THR A 48 -12.78 24.85 -7.38
C THR A 48 -12.39 24.47 -5.95
N ALA A 49 -13.14 24.93 -4.95
CA ALA A 49 -12.90 24.59 -3.56
C ALA A 49 -13.12 23.09 -3.29
N GLN A 50 -14.22 22.53 -3.80
CA GLN A 50 -14.51 21.09 -3.70
C GLN A 50 -13.45 20.25 -4.42
N LYS A 51 -13.02 20.66 -5.61
CA LYS A 51 -11.94 19.97 -6.35
C LYS A 51 -10.63 20.02 -5.57
N THR A 52 -10.30 21.17 -4.98
CA THR A 52 -9.09 21.33 -4.15
C THR A 52 -9.15 20.43 -2.93
N GLN A 53 -10.29 20.37 -2.24
CA GLN A 53 -10.50 19.49 -1.09
C GLN A 53 -10.38 18.01 -1.48
N TYR A 54 -11.01 17.61 -2.58
CA TYR A 54 -10.93 16.24 -3.09
C TYR A 54 -9.48 15.85 -3.43
N LEU A 55 -8.74 16.72 -4.12
CA LEU A 55 -7.34 16.45 -4.45
C LEU A 55 -6.44 16.41 -3.22
N ALA A 56 -6.71 17.25 -2.22
CA ALA A 56 -6.00 17.21 -0.93
C ALA A 56 -6.26 15.88 -0.20
N ALA A 57 -7.53 15.48 -0.10
CA ALA A 57 -7.93 14.21 0.50
C ALA A 57 -7.35 13.01 -0.24
N LEU A 58 -7.34 13.04 -1.58
CA LEU A 58 -6.73 11.99 -2.40
C LEU A 58 -5.23 11.86 -2.15
N ARG A 59 -4.49 12.98 -2.10
CA ARG A 59 -3.05 12.95 -1.79
C ARG A 59 -2.78 12.35 -0.42
N GLN A 60 -3.54 12.78 0.59
CA GLN A 60 -3.41 12.27 1.94
C GLN A 60 -3.73 10.76 2.00
N ALA A 61 -4.83 10.34 1.37
CA ALA A 61 -5.21 8.93 1.28
C ALA A 61 -4.13 8.09 0.61
N THR A 62 -3.49 8.60 -0.45
CA THR A 62 -2.37 7.90 -1.11
C THR A 62 -1.17 7.75 -0.20
N SER A 63 -0.76 8.80 0.52
CA SER A 63 0.36 8.71 1.46
C SER A 63 0.09 7.72 2.60
N GLN A 64 -1.13 7.73 3.16
CA GLN A 64 -1.52 6.77 4.20
C GLN A 64 -1.55 5.34 3.67
N MET A 65 -2.12 5.13 2.48
CA MET A 65 -2.14 3.81 1.84
C MET A 65 -0.73 3.29 1.58
N GLN A 66 0.20 4.15 1.15
CA GLN A 66 1.60 3.79 0.98
C GLN A 66 2.23 3.32 2.31
N GLU A 67 2.01 4.07 3.40
CA GLU A 67 2.52 3.70 4.72
C GLU A 67 1.99 2.34 5.18
N VAL A 68 0.67 2.11 5.02
CA VAL A 68 0.02 0.85 5.37
C VAL A 68 0.60 -0.31 4.55
N ILE A 69 0.72 -0.14 3.23
CA ILE A 69 1.27 -1.17 2.35
C ILE A 69 2.72 -1.48 2.71
N ASN A 70 3.55 -0.46 2.93
CA ASN A 70 4.95 -0.67 3.31
C ASN A 70 5.06 -1.45 4.62
N LYS A 71 4.28 -1.06 5.63
CA LYS A 71 4.26 -1.76 6.92
C LYS A 71 3.85 -3.22 6.77
N GLU A 72 2.79 -3.49 6.01
CA GLU A 72 2.28 -4.85 5.79
C GLU A 72 3.29 -5.73 5.03
N LEU A 73 3.91 -5.18 3.98
CA LEU A 73 4.92 -5.90 3.21
C LEU A 73 6.19 -6.15 4.03
N THR A 74 6.64 -5.18 4.83
CA THR A 74 7.79 -5.37 5.73
C THR A 74 7.52 -6.47 6.76
N ALA A 75 6.35 -6.46 7.42
CA ALA A 75 5.99 -7.51 8.36
C ALA A 75 6.00 -8.89 7.71
N ARG A 76 5.47 -9.00 6.48
CA ARG A 76 5.48 -10.27 5.74
C ARG A 76 6.87 -10.70 5.31
N MET A 77 7.75 -9.78 4.92
CA MET A 77 9.14 -10.13 4.62
C MET A 77 9.85 -10.69 5.86
N GLU A 78 9.60 -10.14 7.04
CA GLU A 78 10.16 -10.66 8.29
C GLU A 78 9.61 -12.07 8.61
N GLU A 79 8.31 -12.29 8.41
CA GLU A 79 7.70 -13.61 8.56
C GLU A 79 8.23 -14.61 7.54
N ASP A 80 8.39 -14.21 6.28
CA ASP A 80 8.97 -15.01 5.20
C ASP A 80 10.42 -15.40 5.54
N ASN A 81 11.21 -14.46 6.06
CA ASN A 81 12.61 -14.72 6.46
C ASN A 81 12.69 -15.74 7.61
N LYS A 82 11.83 -15.62 8.63
CA LYS A 82 11.74 -16.60 9.72
C LYS A 82 11.38 -17.99 9.21
N ARG A 83 10.37 -18.09 8.32
CA ARG A 83 9.98 -19.37 7.71
C ARG A 83 11.10 -19.96 6.85
N ALA A 84 11.83 -19.14 6.12
CA ALA A 84 12.99 -19.59 5.35
C ALA A 84 14.08 -20.15 6.27
N ALA A 85 14.40 -19.47 7.38
CA ALA A 85 15.37 -19.93 8.38
C ALA A 85 14.95 -21.24 9.07
N GLU A 86 13.67 -21.38 9.43
CA GLU A 86 13.11 -22.63 9.99
C GLU A 86 13.11 -23.78 8.95
N GLY A 87 12.85 -23.45 7.68
CA GLY A 87 12.89 -24.37 6.54
C GLY A 87 14.28 -24.91 6.19
N VAL A 88 15.36 -24.35 6.74
CA VAL A 88 16.73 -24.88 6.57
C VAL A 88 16.90 -26.28 7.19
N ASN A 89 15.99 -26.72 8.07
CA ASN A 89 15.93 -28.11 8.53
C ASN A 89 15.23 -29.08 7.54
N GLY A 90 14.68 -28.58 6.43
CA GLY A 90 13.85 -29.33 5.49
C GLY A 90 14.24 -29.15 4.02
N LYS A 91 15.33 -29.79 3.60
CA LYS A 91 15.62 -30.32 2.25
C LYS A 91 15.55 -29.47 0.97
N ASP A 92 15.18 -28.19 0.98
CA ASP A 92 15.31 -27.36 -0.22
C ASP A 92 16.02 -26.04 0.08
N LYS A 93 17.36 -26.06 -0.09
CA LYS A 93 18.21 -24.89 -0.07
C LYS A 93 17.81 -23.95 -1.22
N VAL A 94 16.87 -23.04 -0.97
CA VAL A 94 16.94 -21.74 -1.64
C VAL A 94 18.21 -21.09 -1.14
N LYS A 95 19.07 -20.69 -2.08
CA LYS A 95 20.42 -20.15 -1.90
C LYS A 95 20.36 -18.77 -1.23
N GLY A 96 19.88 -18.73 0.01
CA GLY A 96 19.99 -17.61 0.93
C GLY A 96 21.41 -17.59 1.47
N VAL A 97 22.04 -16.43 1.35
CA VAL A 97 23.33 -16.13 1.98
C VAL A 97 23.19 -16.43 3.48
N ASP A 98 24.15 -17.20 3.99
CA ASP A 98 24.24 -17.53 5.41
C ASP A 98 24.70 -16.25 6.12
N GLU A 99 23.75 -15.44 6.61
CA GLU A 99 24.01 -14.13 7.25
C GLU A 99 25.04 -14.26 8.39
N SER A 100 25.04 -15.37 9.13
CA SER A 100 26.05 -15.66 10.16
C SER A 100 27.47 -15.82 9.61
N LYS A 101 27.61 -16.23 8.35
CA LYS A 101 28.90 -16.41 7.67
C LYS A 101 29.39 -15.12 6.99
N GLU A 102 28.47 -14.20 6.69
CA GLU A 102 28.80 -12.87 6.16
C GLU A 102 29.26 -11.91 7.29
N GLU A 103 28.72 -12.05 8.51
CA GLU A 103 29.18 -11.31 9.70
C GLU A 103 30.63 -11.67 10.10
N GLU A 104 31.04 -12.93 9.96
CA GLU A 104 32.41 -13.37 10.30
C GLU A 104 33.49 -12.88 9.32
N ASN A 105 33.11 -12.39 8.13
CA ASN A 105 34.04 -11.88 7.12
C ASN A 105 34.20 -10.34 7.16
N TYR A 106 33.39 -9.64 7.95
CA TYR A 106 33.31 -8.16 7.98
C TYR A 106 34.47 -7.47 8.73
N GLY A 107 35.62 -8.11 8.87
CA GLY A 107 36.75 -7.61 9.67
C GLY A 107 38.15 -8.02 9.21
N GLU A 108 38.29 -8.75 8.10
CA GLU A 108 39.60 -9.08 7.53
C GLU A 108 39.62 -8.57 6.09
N GLU A 109 40.17 -7.37 5.89
CA GLU A 109 40.46 -6.89 4.54
C GLU A 109 41.54 -7.81 3.98
N VAL A 110 41.15 -8.70 3.07
CA VAL A 110 42.09 -9.53 2.32
C VAL A 110 42.80 -8.58 1.35
N VAL A 111 43.86 -7.95 1.84
CA VAL A 111 44.85 -7.29 1.00
C VAL A 111 45.54 -8.42 0.25
N ASP A 112 45.15 -8.62 -1.00
CA ASP A 112 45.94 -9.41 -1.95
C ASP A 112 47.27 -8.66 -2.16
N GLU A 113 48.28 -8.98 -1.35
CA GLU A 113 49.67 -8.59 -1.62
C GLU A 113 50.20 -9.47 -2.76
N GLU A 114 50.23 -8.87 -3.95
CA GLU A 114 50.92 -9.38 -5.13
C GLU A 114 52.44 -9.46 -4.86
N ASP A 115 53.01 -10.67 -4.88
CA ASP A 115 54.45 -10.92 -5.02
C ASP A 115 54.70 -12.04 -6.06
#